data_AF-A0A2T7NM43-F1
#
_entry.id   AF-A0A2T7NM43-F1
#
_cell.length_a   1.000
_cell.length_b   1.000
_cell.length_c   1.000
_cell.angle_alpha   90.00
_cell.angle_beta   90.00
_cell.angle_gamma   90.00
#
_symmetry.space_group_name_H-M   'P 1'
#
loop_
_entity.id
_entity.type
_entity.pdbx_description
1 polymer ?
#
loop_
_entity_poly.entity_id
_entity_poly.type
_entity_poly.pdbx_seq_one_letter_code
_entity_poly.pdbx_strand_id
1 'polypeptide(L)'
;MMATVPVDATHLDEKMSEARTKFEKACQQIVLLDQKIRDLEVRYKRAVKNKKNSFRYNLRLRLSVVTGVKMMYHHYASTKAEELTRLRRQQVEETQER
;
A
#
# COMPACT_ATOMS: atom_id res chain seq x y z
N MET A 1 29.00 26.10 20.40
CA MET A 1 28.19 26.57 19.26
C MET A 1 27.63 25.34 18.56
N MET A 2 26.36 25.03 18.79
CA MET A 2 25.64 23.98 18.05
C MET A 2 25.27 24.57 16.69
N ALA A 3 25.87 24.05 15.62
CA ALA A 3 25.48 24.41 14.26
C ALA A 3 24.00 24.05 14.10
N THR A 4 23.16 25.06 13.85
CA THR A 4 21.76 24.89 13.50
C THR A 4 21.71 24.16 12.16
N VAL A 5 21.59 22.84 12.20
CA VAL A 5 21.23 22.05 11.01
C VAL A 5 19.95 22.68 10.45
N PRO A 6 19.88 22.98 9.15
CA PRO A 6 18.75 23.69 8.59
C PRO A 6 17.51 22.81 8.74
N VAL A 7 16.55 23.30 9.52
CA VAL A 7 15.29 22.63 9.92
C VAL A 7 14.51 22.09 8.72
N ASP A 8 14.72 22.68 7.53
CA ASP A 8 14.11 22.25 6.27
C ASP A 8 14.60 20.89 5.77
N ALA A 9 15.91 20.62 5.89
CA ALA A 9 16.50 19.36 5.45
C ALA A 9 16.07 18.18 6.34
N THR A 10 15.95 18.41 7.65
CA THR A 10 15.45 17.39 8.59
C THR A 10 13.97 17.09 8.36
N HIS A 11 13.16 18.12 8.08
CA HIS A 11 11.73 17.95 7.82
C HIS A 11 11.45 17.24 6.48
N LEU A 12 12.27 17.47 5.46
CA LEU A 12 12.17 16.76 4.18
C LEU A 12 12.55 15.28 4.31
N ASP A 13 13.58 14.97 5.11
CA ASP A 13 13.98 13.58 5.40
C ASP A 13 12.91 12.84 6.21
N GLU A 14 12.32 13.48 7.21
CA GLU A 14 11.19 12.94 7.97
C GLU A 14 9.99 12.59 7.07
N LYS A 15 9.61 13.50 6.17
CA LYS A 15 8.53 13.27 5.20
C LYS A 15 8.84 12.10 4.26
N MET A 16 10.09 11.98 3.81
CA MET A 16 10.50 10.86 2.97
C MET A 16 10.48 9.53 3.71
N SER A 17 10.96 9.50 4.95
CA SER A 17 10.92 8.33 5.81
C SER A 17 9.47 7.89 6.07
N GLU A 18 8.58 8.85 6.33
CA GLU A 18 7.16 8.58 6.56
C GLU A 18 6.47 8.05 5.29
N ALA A 19 6.69 8.69 4.14
CA ALA A 19 6.12 8.26 2.86
C ALA A 19 6.62 6.86 2.46
N ARG A 20 7.90 6.55 2.71
CA ARG A 20 8.50 5.23 2.50
C ARG A 20 7.85 4.17 3.38
N THR A 21 7.72 4.46 4.68
CA THR A 21 7.09 3.54 5.63
C THR A 21 5.64 3.25 5.23
N LYS A 22 4.88 4.28 4.80
CA LYS A 22 3.51 4.12 4.31
C LYS A 22 3.44 3.27 3.04
N PHE A 23 4.35 3.50 2.09
CA PHE A 23 4.46 2.71 0.86
C PHE A 23 4.75 1.22 1.16
N GLU A 24 5.76 0.94 1.96
CA GLU A 24 6.15 -0.43 2.32
C GLU A 24 5.02 -1.18 3.03
N LYS A 25 4.34 -0.52 3.98
CA LYS A 25 3.14 -1.08 4.63
C LYS A 25 2.03 -1.35 3.63
N ALA A 26 1.79 -0.46 2.66
CA ALA A 26 0.79 -0.70 1.62
C ALA A 26 1.13 -1.93 0.77
N CYS A 27 2.40 -2.09 0.36
CA CYS A 27 2.87 -3.27 -0.36
C CYS A 27 2.67 -4.55 0.45
N GLN A 28 2.97 -4.53 1.75
CA GLN A 28 2.72 -5.67 2.64
C GLN A 28 1.23 -6.02 2.70
N GLN A 29 0.34 -5.01 2.81
CA GLN A 29 -1.11 -5.23 2.81
C GLN A 29 -1.60 -5.85 1.49
N ILE A 30 -1.05 -5.42 0.34
CA ILE A 30 -1.38 -6.01 -0.96
C ILE A 30 -1.06 -7.51 -0.96
N VAL A 31 0.12 -7.90 -0.49
CA VAL A 31 0.53 -9.32 -0.43
C VAL A 31 -0.39 -10.13 0.49
N LEU A 32 -0.73 -9.60 1.66
CA LEU A 32 -1.64 -10.25 2.61
C LEU A 32 -3.06 -10.42 2.03
N LEU A 33 -3.58 -9.39 1.37
CA LEU A 33 -4.89 -9.44 0.72
C LEU A 33 -4.90 -10.44 -0.43
N ASP A 34 -3.81 -10.54 -1.18
CA ASP A 34 -3.66 -11.49 -2.28
C ASP A 34 -3.66 -12.95 -1.78
N GLN A 35 -3.00 -13.24 -0.66
CA GLN A 35 -3.10 -14.53 0.03
C GLN A 35 -4.54 -14.83 0.45
N LYS A 36 -5.22 -13.85 1.05
CA LYS A 36 -6.62 -13.98 1.48
C LYS A 36 -7.58 -14.24 0.31
N ILE A 37 -7.33 -13.62 -0.85
CA ILE A 37 -8.10 -13.87 -2.07
C ILE A 37 -7.94 -15.34 -2.50
N ARG A 38 -6.70 -15.84 -2.60
CA ARG A 38 -6.44 -17.25 -2.97
C ARG A 38 -7.17 -18.23 -2.05
N ASP A 39 -7.12 -18.00 -0.73
CA ASP A 39 -7.81 -18.84 0.23
C ASP A 39 -9.34 -18.82 0.06
N LEU A 40 -9.91 -17.63 -0.18
CA LEU A 40 -11.34 -17.48 -0.45
C LEU A 40 -11.75 -18.15 -1.76
N GLU A 41 -10.94 -18.08 -2.80
CA GLU A 41 -11.18 -18.76 -4.08
C GLU A 41 -11.20 -20.28 -3.92
N VAL A 42 -10.26 -20.85 -3.16
CA VAL A 42 -10.25 -22.29 -2.87
C VAL A 42 -11.54 -22.71 -2.15
N ARG A 43 -11.95 -21.95 -1.13
CA ARG A 43 -13.22 -22.21 -0.41
C ARG A 43 -14.43 -22.05 -1.32
N TYR A 44 -14.42 -21.06 -2.22
CA TYR A 44 -15.49 -20.81 -3.18
C TYR A 44 -15.63 -21.97 -4.15
N LYS A 45 -14.52 -22.44 -4.76
CA LYS A 45 -14.50 -23.61 -5.66
C LYS A 45 -15.04 -24.86 -4.96
N ARG A 46 -14.67 -25.09 -3.69
CA ARG A 46 -15.24 -26.18 -2.87
C ARG A 46 -16.75 -26.02 -2.62
N ALA A 47 -17.23 -24.80 -2.36
CA ALA A 47 -18.65 -24.53 -2.15
C ALA A 47 -19.47 -24.78 -3.42
N VAL A 48 -18.93 -24.42 -4.59
CA VAL A 48 -19.52 -24.70 -5.92
C VAL A 48 -19.63 -26.22 -6.12
N LYS A 49 -18.54 -26.96 -5.92
CA LYS A 49 -18.52 -28.42 -6.07
C LYS A 49 -19.57 -29.11 -5.19
N ASN A 50 -19.74 -28.64 -3.97
CA ASN A 50 -20.67 -29.22 -2.99
C ASN A 50 -22.09 -28.62 -3.05
N LYS A 51 -22.43 -27.83 -4.09
CA LYS A 51 -23.75 -27.19 -4.29
C LYS A 51 -24.26 -26.38 -3.08
N LYS A 52 -23.34 -25.80 -2.28
CA LYS A 52 -23.68 -24.99 -1.09
C LYS A 52 -23.99 -23.54 -1.49
N ASN A 53 -25.20 -23.28 -1.99
CA ASN A 53 -25.58 -22.01 -2.62
C ASN A 53 -25.42 -20.76 -1.72
N SER A 54 -25.90 -20.79 -0.47
CA SER A 54 -25.77 -19.65 0.46
C SER A 54 -24.30 -19.37 0.81
N PHE A 55 -23.50 -20.43 0.94
CA PHE A 55 -22.06 -20.31 1.23
C PHE A 55 -21.30 -19.75 0.02
N ARG A 56 -21.66 -20.17 -1.20
CA ARG A 56 -21.14 -19.60 -2.45
C ARG A 56 -21.40 -18.10 -2.54
N TYR A 57 -22.62 -17.65 -2.25
CA TYR A 57 -22.96 -16.23 -2.30
C TYR A 57 -22.14 -15.41 -1.29
N ASN A 58 -22.05 -15.89 -0.04
CA ASN A 58 -21.24 -15.25 1.00
C ASN A 58 -19.76 -15.14 0.61
N LEU A 59 -19.19 -16.21 0.06
CA LEU A 59 -17.80 -16.22 -0.39
C LEU A 59 -17.58 -15.28 -1.58
N ARG A 60 -18.54 -15.20 -2.51
CA ARG A 60 -18.48 -14.22 -3.62
C ARG A 60 -18.46 -12.79 -3.10
N LEU A 61 -19.35 -12.44 -2.17
CA LEU A 61 -19.38 -11.11 -1.58
C LEU A 61 -18.06 -10.77 -0.87
N ARG A 62 -17.51 -11.72 -0.09
CA ARG A 62 -16.21 -11.54 0.56
C ARG A 62 -15.07 -11.36 -0.45
N LEU A 63 -15.06 -12.12 -1.55
CA LEU A 63 -14.09 -11.93 -2.63
C LEU A 63 -14.18 -10.52 -3.21
N SER A 64 -15.39 -10.05 -3.55
CA SER A 64 -15.59 -8.69 -4.08
C SER A 64 -15.05 -7.61 -3.15
N VAL A 65 -15.33 -7.71 -1.84
CA VAL A 65 -14.84 -6.74 -0.85
C VAL A 65 -13.32 -6.77 -0.75
N VAL A 66 -12.71 -7.96 -0.59
CA VAL A 66 -11.25 -8.07 -0.41
C VAL A 66 -10.50 -7.62 -1.66
N THR A 67 -11.00 -7.95 -2.85
CA THR A 67 -10.43 -7.47 -4.12
C THR A 67 -10.53 -5.95 -4.24
N GLY A 68 -11.67 -5.36 -3.89
CA GLY A 68 -11.83 -3.90 -3.87
C GLY A 68 -10.83 -3.21 -2.94
N VAL A 69 -10.66 -3.73 -1.73
CA VAL A 69 -9.68 -3.20 -0.76
C VAL A 69 -8.25 -3.35 -1.28
N LYS A 70 -7.90 -4.49 -1.92
CA LYS A 70 -6.58 -4.68 -2.55
C LYS A 70 -6.32 -3.61 -3.62
N MET A 71 -7.30 -3.32 -4.46
CA MET A 71 -7.19 -2.25 -5.47
C MET A 71 -6.96 -0.88 -4.84
N MET A 72 -7.66 -0.56 -3.75
CA MET A 72 -7.44 0.68 -3.01
C MET A 72 -6.00 0.79 -2.48
N TYR A 73 -5.43 -0.31 -1.97
CA TYR A 73 -4.02 -0.32 -1.56
C TYR A 73 -3.04 -0.17 -2.74
N HIS A 74 -3.35 -0.72 -3.92
CA HIS A 74 -2.56 -0.46 -5.13
C HIS A 74 -2.56 1.04 -5.48
N HIS A 75 -3.72 1.69 -5.49
CA HIS A 75 -3.82 3.12 -5.73
C HIS A 75 -3.04 3.92 -4.67
N TYR A 76 -3.19 3.59 -3.39
CA TYR A 76 -2.48 4.25 -2.31
C TYR A 76 -0.95 4.08 -2.41
N ALA A 77 -0.48 2.87 -2.75
CA ALA A 77 0.94 2.61 -2.97
C ALA A 77 1.49 3.45 -4.15
N SER A 78 0.76 3.54 -5.27
CA SER A 78 1.15 4.42 -6.38
C SER A 78 1.26 5.87 -5.95
N THR A 79 0.26 6.40 -5.23
CA THR A 79 0.30 7.78 -4.72
C THR A 79 1.50 8.02 -3.81
N LYS A 80 1.87 7.06 -2.95
CA LYS A 80 3.06 7.18 -2.09
C LYS A 80 4.37 7.05 -2.84
N ALA A 81 4.43 6.24 -3.90
CA ALA A 81 5.60 6.17 -4.78
C ALA A 81 5.82 7.49 -5.54
N GLU A 82 4.75 8.12 -6.03
CA GLU A 82 4.79 9.44 -6.66
C GLU A 82 5.25 10.52 -5.68
N GLU A 83 4.72 10.50 -4.44
CA GLU A 83 5.16 11.41 -3.36
C GLU A 83 6.66 11.26 -3.06
N LEU A 84 7.16 10.03 -2.93
CA LEU A 84 8.59 9.76 -2.74
C LEU A 84 9.44 10.28 -3.90
N THR A 85 8.97 10.12 -5.13
CA THR A 85 9.67 10.61 -6.32
C THR A 85 9.75 12.13 -6.32
N ARG A 86 8.67 12.81 -5.94
CA ARG A 86 8.63 14.27 -5.79
C ARG A 86 9.58 14.76 -4.69
N LEU A 87 9.54 14.15 -3.51
CA LEU A 87 10.40 14.56 -2.38
C LEU A 87 11.89 14.34 -2.69
N ARG A 88 12.25 13.23 -3.36
CA ARG A 88 13.62 12.99 -3.83
C ARG A 88 14.12 14.07 -4.78
N ARG A 89 13.25 14.54 -5.70
CA ARG A 89 13.60 15.62 -6.62
C ARG A 89 13.87 16.92 -5.87
N GLN A 90 13.06 17.25 -4.88
CA GLN A 90 13.25 18.43 -4.02
C GLN A 90 14.57 18.37 -3.24
N GLN A 91 14.94 17.19 -2.71
CA GLN A 91 16.24 17.01 -2.04
C GLN A 91 17.43 17.29 -2.96
N VAL A 92 17.36 16.85 -4.22
CA VAL A 92 18.43 17.09 -5.20
C VAL A 92 18.52 18.57 -5.54
N GLU A 93 17.39 19.23 -5.76
CA GLU A 93 17.32 20.68 -6.05
C GLU A 93 17.90 21.50 -4.89
N GLU A 94 17.54 21.20 -3.63
CA GLU A 94 18.10 21.87 -2.43
C GLU A 94 19.60 21.59 -2.19
N THR A 95 20.09 20.43 -2.63
CA THR A 95 21.53 20.09 -2.52
C THR A 95 22.37 20.80 -3.57
N GLN A 96 21.77 21.20 -4.69
CA GLN A 96 22.45 21.84 -5.81
C GLN A 96 22.51 23.37 -5.70
N GLU A 97 21.68 23.96 -4.82
CA GLU A 97 21.68 25.40 -4.49
C GLU A 97 22.56 25.76 -3.28
N ARG A 98 23.23 24.78 -2.65
CA ARG A 98 24.21 24.97 -1.56
C ARG A 98 25.64 24.80 -2.05
#